data_AF-A0A2V9AD17-F1
#
_entry.id   AF-A0A2V9AD17-F1
#
_cell.length_a   1.000
_cell.length_b   1.000
_cell.length_c   1.000
_cell.angle_alpha   90.00
_cell.angle_beta   90.00
_cell.angle_gamma   90.00
#
_symmetry.space_group_name_H-M   'P 1'
#
loop_
_entity.id
_entity.type
_entity.pdbx_description
1 polymer ?
#
loop_
_entity_poly.entity_id
_entity_poly.type
_entity_poly.pdbx_seq_one_letter_code
_entity_poly.pdbx_strand_id
1 'polypeptide(L)'
;MLFHQDFEGISGEQENADCGSRLAVLRETVTIILDSRKWRRHNSAVIYKKEAWHVPSQARTPCPKVFIQAVAAHEASAMIIQEQGEHLVLIRQTDHAVLAGHFARELGNDTFALPQPQESFALAATEHDNGWNEWELLPGIDPVTFLPYSFMSIPTRDHIELYQRGIERVVKVDHYAGLLVSMHCLGLYDRTRATMPGFSAKYIKAHESQVVNDFLQTLRLQQLRLKVDLRADPKMKDFTDEKWLQANALRLEALDRLSLYFCIGQLEGATIDAVPADYHGREVDWNLLPEGSNAVTLEPYPFRRDPLEISILARRIPRRRYSDDGDLQKTLGQAPYFALKFTLRAGGAHMRAHARA
;
A
#
# COMPACT_ATOMS: atom_id res chain seq x y z
N MET A 1 -21.01 13.48 -37.38
CA MET A 1 -20.56 14.36 -38.48
C MET A 1 -19.14 14.76 -38.12
N LEU A 2 -18.18 14.05 -38.71
CA LEU A 2 -16.74 14.22 -38.51
C LEU A 2 -16.27 15.47 -39.26
N PHE A 3 -15.37 16.24 -38.66
CA PHE A 3 -14.55 17.20 -39.39
C PHE A 3 -13.09 16.76 -39.27
N HIS A 4 -12.56 16.27 -40.40
CA HIS A 4 -11.14 16.13 -40.68
C HIS A 4 -10.57 17.49 -41.07
N GLN A 5 -9.33 17.78 -40.66
CA GLN A 5 -8.46 18.69 -41.37
C GLN A 5 -7.15 17.98 -41.65
N ASP A 6 -6.87 17.86 -42.95
CA ASP A 6 -5.61 17.43 -43.54
C ASP A 6 -4.61 18.59 -43.53
N PHE A 7 -3.31 18.28 -43.42
CA PHE A 7 -2.29 19.10 -44.07
C PHE A 7 -1.19 18.20 -44.65
N GLU A 8 -0.91 18.47 -45.92
CA GLU A 8 0.00 17.79 -46.84
C GLU A 8 1.48 17.99 -46.48
N GLY A 9 2.29 17.02 -46.92
CA GLY A 9 3.74 17.01 -46.77
C GLY A 9 4.49 17.78 -47.87
N ILE A 10 5.78 18.02 -47.60
CA ILE A 10 6.79 18.38 -48.60
C ILE A 10 7.93 17.36 -48.52
N SER A 11 8.27 16.84 -49.69
CA SER A 11 9.36 15.91 -50.01
C SER A 11 10.73 16.58 -50.11
N GLY A 12 11.80 15.84 -49.80
CA GLY A 12 13.20 16.15 -50.13
C GLY A 12 14.12 14.96 -49.84
N GLU A 13 15.00 14.63 -50.78
CA GLU A 13 15.64 13.34 -51.03
C GLU A 13 16.83 12.91 -50.14
N GLN A 14 16.95 11.57 -50.06
CA GLN A 14 18.08 10.64 -49.85
C GLN A 14 19.54 11.16 -49.90
N GLU A 15 20.38 10.72 -48.93
CA GLU A 15 21.49 9.77 -49.20
C GLU A 15 22.10 9.10 -47.94
N ASN A 16 22.09 7.76 -47.98
CA ASN A 16 22.87 6.66 -47.39
C ASN A 16 23.75 6.74 -46.11
N ALA A 17 23.47 5.72 -45.27
CA ALA A 17 24.35 4.78 -44.54
C ALA A 17 25.07 5.22 -43.25
N ASP A 18 24.62 4.70 -42.10
CA ASP A 18 25.40 3.69 -41.34
C ASP A 18 24.52 2.92 -40.33
N CYS A 19 24.89 1.68 -40.08
CA CYS A 19 24.20 0.66 -39.30
C CYS A 19 24.34 0.88 -37.78
N GLY A 20 23.23 0.93 -37.05
CA GLY A 20 23.25 0.98 -35.58
C GLY A 20 21.86 0.85 -34.98
N SER A 21 21.50 -0.37 -34.58
CA SER A 21 20.28 -0.70 -33.85
C SER A 21 20.10 0.15 -32.57
N ARG A 22 19.06 0.99 -32.53
CA ARG A 22 18.54 1.62 -31.29
C ARG A 22 17.03 1.40 -31.20
N LEU A 23 16.61 0.58 -30.25
CA LEU A 23 15.24 0.61 -29.73
C LEU A 23 15.05 1.95 -29.02
N ALA A 24 14.24 2.84 -29.59
CA ALA A 24 13.78 4.05 -28.92
C ALA A 24 12.59 3.70 -28.02
N VAL A 25 12.82 3.70 -26.71
CA VAL A 25 11.75 3.77 -25.70
C VAL A 25 11.55 5.26 -25.41
N LEU A 26 10.48 5.85 -25.92
CA LEU A 26 10.05 7.20 -25.55
C LEU A 26 9.54 7.16 -24.10
N ARG A 27 10.32 7.70 -23.17
CA ARG A 27 9.86 8.16 -21.86
C ARG A 27 9.88 9.67 -21.86
N GLU A 28 8.71 10.29 -21.92
CA GLU A 28 8.58 11.72 -21.64
C GLU A 28 8.98 11.98 -20.18
N THR A 29 10.04 12.77 -20.01
CA THR A 29 10.50 13.23 -18.69
C THR A 29 10.16 14.70 -18.59
N VAL A 30 9.20 15.05 -17.74
CA VAL A 30 8.91 16.45 -17.39
C VAL A 30 9.90 16.87 -16.31
N THR A 31 10.90 17.68 -16.68
CA THR A 31 11.81 18.32 -15.74
C THR A 31 11.19 19.62 -15.23
N ILE A 32 10.82 19.66 -13.95
CA ILE A 32 10.45 20.91 -13.26
C ILE A 32 11.66 21.38 -12.46
N ILE A 33 12.23 22.52 -12.84
CA ILE A 33 13.29 23.21 -12.08
C ILE A 33 12.61 24.17 -11.11
N LEU A 34 12.73 23.91 -9.80
CA LEU A 34 12.29 24.84 -8.75
C LEU A 34 13.52 25.51 -8.11
N ASP A 35 13.70 26.79 -8.39
CA ASP A 35 14.58 27.69 -7.64
C ASP A 35 13.84 28.16 -6.38
N SER A 36 14.41 27.91 -5.20
CA SER A 36 13.83 28.36 -3.93
C SER A 36 14.86 29.05 -3.05
N ARG A 37 15.34 30.23 -3.47
CA ARG A 37 15.90 31.21 -2.52
C ARG A 37 14.78 32.08 -1.91
N LYS A 38 14.47 31.79 -0.63
CA LYS A 38 14.08 32.71 0.46
C LYS A 38 13.02 32.08 1.37
N TRP A 39 13.47 31.54 2.49
CA TRP A 39 12.62 31.20 3.64
C TRP A 39 12.95 32.16 4.79
N ARG A 40 11.97 32.91 5.29
CA ARG A 40 12.08 33.67 6.55
C ARG A 40 11.08 33.13 7.56
N ARG A 41 11.62 32.78 8.72
CA ARG A 41 10.96 32.33 9.95
C ARG A 41 10.04 33.40 10.53
N HIS A 42 8.93 32.99 11.14
CA HIS A 42 8.40 33.62 12.36
C HIS A 42 7.88 32.54 13.31
N ASN A 43 8.48 32.48 14.50
CA ASN A 43 8.06 31.68 15.64
C ASN A 43 6.92 32.40 16.38
N SER A 44 5.99 31.65 16.95
CA SER A 44 5.19 32.10 18.08
C SER A 44 4.94 30.91 19.01
N ALA A 45 5.43 31.04 20.25
CA ALA A 45 5.34 30.03 21.30
C ALA A 45 3.98 30.10 21.99
N VAL A 46 3.40 28.93 22.32
CA VAL A 46 2.24 28.81 23.21
C VAL A 46 2.63 27.91 24.37
N ILE A 47 2.50 28.46 25.58
CA ILE A 47 2.78 27.81 26.87
C ILE A 47 1.49 27.13 27.34
N TYR A 48 1.53 25.82 27.62
CA TYR A 48 0.45 25.12 28.31
C TYR A 48 0.89 24.67 29.71
N LYS A 49 0.12 25.12 30.71
CA LYS A 49 0.20 24.72 32.13
C LYS A 49 -0.58 23.41 32.29
N LYS A 50 0.00 22.40 32.95
CA LYS A 50 -0.65 21.10 33.17
C LYS A 50 -0.87 20.89 34.68
N GLU A 51 -2.13 20.86 35.10
CA GLU A 51 -2.55 20.50 36.46
C GLU A 51 -2.75 18.98 36.55
N ALA A 52 -2.31 18.40 37.66
CA ALA A 52 -2.31 16.96 37.91
C ALA A 52 -3.54 16.54 38.73
N TRP A 53 -4.18 15.44 38.34
CA TRP A 53 -5.21 14.76 39.14
C TRP A 53 -4.76 13.32 39.42
N HIS A 54 -4.76 12.94 40.70
CA HIS A 54 -4.50 11.59 41.20
C HIS A 54 -5.78 10.74 41.18
N VAL A 55 -5.66 9.46 40.82
CA VAL A 55 -6.71 8.43 41.00
C VAL A 55 -6.08 7.21 41.68
N PRO A 56 -6.70 6.62 42.73
CA PRO A 56 -6.08 5.56 43.53
C PRO A 56 -6.27 4.16 42.93
N SER A 57 -5.27 3.30 43.18
CA SER A 57 -5.17 1.92 42.71
C SER A 57 -6.05 0.93 43.50
N GLN A 58 -6.72 0.01 42.81
CA GLN A 58 -7.23 -1.24 43.41
C GLN A 58 -6.69 -2.47 42.67
N ALA A 59 -6.29 -3.46 43.48
CA ALA A 59 -5.62 -4.69 43.08
C ALA A 59 -6.54 -5.66 42.32
N ARG A 60 -5.95 -6.41 41.36
CA ARG A 60 -6.57 -7.61 40.77
C ARG A 60 -5.61 -8.80 40.88
N THR A 61 -6.15 -9.93 41.30
CA THR A 61 -5.55 -11.25 41.49
C THR A 61 -5.12 -11.91 40.16
N PRO A 62 -4.13 -12.81 40.16
CA PRO A 62 -3.52 -13.34 38.93
C PRO A 62 -4.29 -14.54 38.36
N CYS A 63 -4.45 -14.56 37.03
CA CYS A 63 -4.94 -15.71 36.26
C CYS A 63 -3.73 -16.54 35.73
N PRO A 64 -3.90 -17.86 35.48
CA PRO A 64 -2.79 -18.76 35.14
C PRO A 64 -2.21 -18.48 33.75
N LYS A 65 -0.88 -18.45 33.65
CA LYS A 65 -0.14 -18.29 32.39
C LYS A 65 -0.15 -19.61 31.61
N VAL A 66 -0.90 -19.66 30.51
CA VAL A 66 -0.68 -20.65 29.46
C VAL A 66 0.51 -20.19 28.63
N PHE A 67 1.60 -20.95 28.67
CA PHE A 67 2.76 -20.72 27.81
C PHE A 67 2.42 -21.18 26.39
N ILE A 68 2.07 -20.22 25.52
CA ILE A 68 2.18 -20.42 24.08
C ILE A 68 3.61 -20.02 23.72
N GLN A 69 4.41 -20.97 23.22
CA GLN A 69 5.70 -20.66 22.60
C GLN A 69 5.44 -19.74 21.41
N ALA A 70 5.72 -18.45 21.59
CA ALA A 70 5.77 -17.50 20.50
C ALA A 70 6.96 -17.88 19.61
N VAL A 71 6.66 -18.38 18.41
CA VAL A 71 7.64 -18.45 17.34
C VAL A 71 7.94 -17.01 16.97
N ALA A 72 9.14 -16.54 17.31
CA ALA A 72 9.57 -15.18 17.01
C ALA A 72 9.55 -14.99 15.48
N ALA A 73 8.78 -14.01 15.01
CA ALA A 73 8.75 -13.62 13.61
C ALA A 73 10.18 -13.24 13.19
N HIS A 74 10.69 -13.90 12.16
CA HIS A 74 12.02 -13.61 11.61
C HIS A 74 11.95 -12.35 10.75
N GLU A 75 12.64 -11.30 11.21
CA GLU A 75 12.66 -9.97 10.62
C GLU A 75 13.83 -9.84 9.62
N ALA A 76 13.54 -9.78 8.31
CA ALA A 76 14.10 -8.84 7.29
C ALA A 76 13.82 -9.32 5.78
N SER A 77 12.97 -8.71 4.89
CA SER A 77 13.22 -7.80 3.69
C SER A 77 12.15 -6.75 3.29
N ALA A 78 12.52 -5.71 2.51
CA ALA A 78 11.78 -4.46 2.19
C ALA A 78 11.13 -4.53 0.82
N MET A 79 11.36 -5.67 0.19
CA MET A 79 10.39 -6.33 -0.62
C MET A 79 9.62 -7.29 0.28
N ILE A 80 8.38 -7.57 -0.06
CA ILE A 80 7.65 -8.68 0.53
C ILE A 80 8.44 -9.96 0.19
N ILE A 81 8.88 -10.70 1.21
CA ILE A 81 9.65 -11.94 1.06
C ILE A 81 8.77 -13.12 1.30
N GLN A 82 8.87 -14.09 0.40
CA GLN A 82 8.47 -15.46 0.67
C GLN A 82 9.73 -16.33 0.71
N GLU A 83 9.89 -17.09 1.80
CA GLU A 83 10.89 -18.15 1.85
C GLU A 83 10.38 -19.39 1.12
N GLN A 84 11.10 -19.85 0.09
CA GLN A 84 10.76 -21.02 -0.70
C GLN A 84 11.98 -21.96 -0.81
N GLY A 85 12.17 -22.78 0.22
CA GLY A 85 13.31 -23.70 0.32
C GLY A 85 14.65 -22.96 0.28
N GLU A 86 15.46 -23.24 -0.74
CA GLU A 86 16.77 -22.61 -0.94
C GLU A 86 16.69 -21.24 -1.65
N HIS A 87 15.49 -20.67 -1.81
CA HIS A 87 15.27 -19.40 -2.50
C HIS A 87 14.42 -18.43 -1.70
N LEU A 88 14.64 -17.15 -1.96
CA LEU A 88 13.76 -16.05 -1.60
C LEU A 88 12.99 -15.62 -2.84
N VAL A 89 11.67 -15.50 -2.73
CA VAL A 89 10.83 -14.83 -3.72
C VAL A 89 10.50 -13.44 -3.22
N LEU A 90 10.80 -12.44 -4.05
CA LEU A 90 10.75 -11.04 -3.70
C LEU A 90 9.72 -10.32 -4.55
N ILE A 91 8.77 -9.67 -3.89
CA ILE A 91 7.73 -8.85 -4.50
C ILE A 91 7.86 -7.42 -3.99
N ARG A 92 7.75 -6.44 -4.87
CA ARG A 92 7.86 -5.03 -4.47
C ARG A 92 6.60 -4.55 -3.75
N GLN A 93 6.76 -3.64 -2.79
CA GLN A 93 5.71 -2.79 -2.22
C GLN A 93 4.94 -2.06 -3.35
N THR A 94 5.66 -1.54 -4.34
CA THR A 94 5.00 -0.93 -5.51
C THR A 94 4.21 -1.93 -6.36
N ASP A 95 4.60 -3.20 -6.41
CA ASP A 95 3.89 -4.22 -7.20
C ASP A 95 2.61 -4.72 -6.49
N HIS A 96 2.56 -4.86 -5.15
CA HIS A 96 1.27 -5.16 -4.48
C HIS A 96 0.33 -3.96 -4.50
N ALA A 97 0.84 -2.72 -4.42
CA ALA A 97 0.01 -1.54 -4.57
C ALA A 97 -0.67 -1.48 -5.95
N VAL A 98 0.06 -1.82 -7.02
CA VAL A 98 -0.54 -1.99 -8.35
C VAL A 98 -1.62 -3.07 -8.37
N LEU A 99 -1.43 -4.19 -7.64
CA LEU A 99 -2.47 -5.20 -7.47
C LEU A 99 -3.69 -4.66 -6.71
N ALA A 100 -3.51 -3.92 -5.62
CA ALA A 100 -4.60 -3.25 -4.91
C ALA A 100 -5.37 -2.30 -5.84
N GLY A 101 -4.66 -1.58 -6.72
CA GLY A 101 -5.23 -0.78 -7.80
C GLY A 101 -6.04 -1.59 -8.82
N HIS A 102 -5.59 -2.79 -9.19
CA HIS A 102 -6.36 -3.71 -10.03
C HIS A 102 -7.67 -4.12 -9.35
N PHE A 103 -7.63 -4.50 -8.07
CA PHE A 103 -8.84 -4.80 -7.30
C PHE A 103 -9.78 -3.60 -7.21
N ALA A 104 -9.24 -2.39 -6.98
CA ALA A 104 -10.03 -1.16 -6.90
C ALA A 104 -10.83 -0.89 -8.19
N ARG A 105 -10.27 -1.21 -9.36
CA ARG A 105 -10.95 -1.06 -10.66
C ARG A 105 -12.05 -2.10 -10.90
N GLU A 106 -11.94 -3.26 -10.26
CA GLU A 106 -12.92 -4.35 -10.38
C GLU A 106 -13.97 -4.34 -9.26
N LEU A 107 -13.75 -3.54 -8.20
CA LEU A 107 -14.63 -3.44 -7.04
C LEU A 107 -15.98 -2.83 -7.40
N GLY A 108 -17.05 -3.47 -6.95
CA GLY A 108 -18.42 -3.01 -7.10
C GLY A 108 -19.28 -3.98 -7.92
N ASN A 109 -20.51 -4.20 -7.47
CA ASN A 109 -21.54 -5.01 -8.12
C ASN A 109 -22.91 -4.69 -7.47
N ASP A 110 -23.93 -5.52 -7.68
CA ASP A 110 -25.28 -5.29 -7.10
C ASP A 110 -25.30 -5.28 -5.56
N THR A 111 -24.30 -5.88 -4.91
CA THR A 111 -24.18 -5.96 -3.45
C THR A 111 -23.19 -4.94 -2.90
N PHE A 112 -22.16 -4.57 -3.65
CA PHE A 112 -21.09 -3.66 -3.22
C PHE A 112 -21.12 -2.36 -4.03
N ALA A 113 -21.19 -1.23 -3.34
CA ALA A 113 -21.13 0.07 -3.99
C ALA A 113 -19.78 0.25 -4.70
N LEU A 114 -19.82 0.69 -5.97
CA LEU A 114 -18.64 1.15 -6.70
C LEU A 114 -18.07 2.39 -6.00
N PRO A 115 -16.79 2.39 -5.58
CA PRO A 115 -16.22 3.56 -4.91
C PRO A 115 -16.22 4.80 -5.82
N GLN A 116 -16.66 5.94 -5.27
CA GLN A 116 -16.56 7.24 -5.96
C GLN A 116 -15.71 8.24 -5.15
N PRO A 117 -14.98 9.15 -5.82
CA PRO A 117 -14.72 9.19 -7.27
C PRO A 117 -13.86 7.98 -7.70
N GLN A 118 -14.28 7.26 -8.74
CA GLN A 118 -13.68 5.98 -9.10
C GLN A 118 -12.19 6.12 -9.48
N GLU A 119 -11.86 7.11 -10.32
CA GLU A 119 -10.49 7.31 -10.80
C GLU A 119 -9.54 7.68 -9.66
N SER A 120 -9.94 8.63 -8.80
CA SER A 120 -9.16 9.03 -7.63
C SER A 120 -9.00 7.91 -6.61
N PHE A 121 -10.05 7.09 -6.39
CA PHE A 121 -9.97 5.92 -5.52
C PHE A 121 -9.01 4.85 -6.07
N ALA A 122 -9.11 4.53 -7.36
CA ALA A 122 -8.22 3.56 -8.00
C ALA A 122 -6.77 4.06 -8.04
N LEU A 123 -6.56 5.37 -8.22
CA LEU A 123 -5.24 5.99 -8.12
C LEU A 123 -4.68 5.87 -6.70
N ALA A 124 -5.46 6.18 -5.67
CA ALA A 124 -5.04 6.01 -4.28
C ALA A 124 -4.62 4.56 -3.99
N ALA A 125 -5.42 3.59 -4.43
CA ALA A 125 -5.08 2.17 -4.28
C ALA A 125 -3.81 1.77 -5.03
N THR A 126 -3.63 2.24 -6.26
CA THR A 126 -2.44 1.93 -7.08
C THR A 126 -1.16 2.54 -6.50
N GLU A 127 -1.24 3.74 -5.94
CA GLU A 127 -0.07 4.56 -5.60
C GLU A 127 0.19 4.67 -4.08
N HIS A 128 -0.55 3.97 -3.22
CA HIS A 128 -0.42 4.16 -1.77
C HIS A 128 0.99 3.91 -1.23
N ASP A 129 1.73 2.99 -1.86
CA ASP A 129 3.13 2.67 -1.56
C ASP A 129 4.14 3.13 -2.62
N ASN A 130 3.78 4.15 -3.44
CA ASN A 130 4.70 4.67 -4.46
C ASN A 130 6.02 5.26 -3.89
N GLY A 131 6.02 5.62 -2.60
CA GLY A 131 7.20 6.11 -1.89
C GLY A 131 8.35 5.10 -1.82
N TRP A 132 8.03 3.80 -1.94
CA TRP A 132 9.02 2.72 -1.92
C TRP A 132 9.87 2.64 -3.19
N ASN A 133 9.42 3.26 -4.29
CA ASN A 133 9.99 3.00 -5.62
C ASN A 133 11.52 3.16 -5.70
N GLU A 134 12.08 4.25 -5.18
CA GLU A 134 13.54 4.47 -5.22
C GLU A 134 14.31 3.52 -4.31
N TRP A 135 13.73 3.21 -3.14
CA TRP A 135 14.38 2.37 -2.14
C TRP A 135 14.53 0.94 -2.67
N GLU A 136 13.50 0.42 -3.34
CA GLU A 136 13.46 -0.94 -3.87
C GLU A 136 14.39 -1.20 -5.07
N LEU A 137 14.96 -0.13 -5.66
CA LEU A 137 15.99 -0.28 -6.69
C LEU A 137 17.35 -0.66 -6.11
N LEU A 138 17.63 -0.25 -4.87
CA LEU A 138 18.90 -0.48 -4.19
C LEU A 138 18.65 -0.98 -2.75
N PRO A 139 18.01 -2.15 -2.57
CA PRO A 139 17.71 -2.66 -1.25
C PRO A 139 19.01 -2.97 -0.50
N GLY A 140 19.00 -2.70 0.80
CA GLY A 140 20.08 -3.08 1.71
C GLY A 140 19.82 -4.43 2.41
N ILE A 141 20.85 -4.89 3.13
CA ILE A 141 20.77 -6.03 4.03
C ILE A 141 20.72 -5.57 5.49
N ASP A 142 20.07 -6.38 6.34
CA ASP A 142 20.18 -6.21 7.78
C ASP A 142 21.59 -6.62 8.25
N PRO A 143 22.34 -5.72 8.92
CA PRO A 143 23.71 -6.00 9.38
C PRO A 143 23.78 -7.08 10.47
N VAL A 144 22.64 -7.46 11.08
CA VAL A 144 22.58 -8.54 12.07
C VAL A 144 22.42 -9.90 11.40
N THR A 145 21.44 -10.04 10.51
CA THR A 145 21.11 -11.33 9.88
C THR A 145 21.88 -11.59 8.58
N PHE A 146 22.41 -10.56 7.93
CA PHE A 146 22.96 -10.58 6.58
C PHE A 146 21.95 -11.05 5.52
N LEU A 147 20.66 -10.87 5.80
CA LEU A 147 19.54 -11.09 4.89
C LEU A 147 18.96 -9.74 4.42
N PRO A 148 18.26 -9.68 3.27
CA PRO A 148 17.63 -8.44 2.78
C PRO A 148 16.66 -7.81 3.81
N TYR A 149 16.35 -6.50 3.83
CA TYR A 149 15.69 -5.71 4.96
C TYR A 149 14.15 -5.51 5.16
N SER A 150 13.34 -6.14 6.03
CA SER A 150 11.83 -6.03 6.23
C SER A 150 11.06 -4.80 5.70
N PHE A 151 9.96 -4.89 4.94
CA PHE A 151 9.02 -3.76 4.84
C PHE A 151 8.46 -3.48 6.25
N MET A 152 8.32 -4.55 7.04
CA MET A 152 8.01 -4.50 8.46
C MET A 152 9.18 -4.00 9.33
N SER A 153 10.43 -4.28 8.94
CA SER A 153 11.63 -4.06 9.77
C SER A 153 12.47 -2.84 9.38
N ILE A 154 12.06 -2.07 8.36
CA ILE A 154 12.74 -0.84 7.96
C ILE A 154 12.80 0.16 9.12
N PRO A 155 13.88 0.94 9.30
CA PRO A 155 13.94 1.97 10.33
C PRO A 155 12.77 2.95 10.27
N THR A 156 12.27 3.37 11.44
CA THR A 156 11.07 4.23 11.54
C THR A 156 11.21 5.55 10.79
N ARG A 157 12.42 6.14 10.76
CA ARG A 157 12.67 7.39 10.01
C ARG A 157 12.56 7.18 8.51
N ASP A 158 13.18 6.14 7.98
CA ASP A 158 13.12 5.82 6.56
C ASP A 158 11.67 5.55 6.14
N HIS A 159 10.91 4.81 6.96
CA HIS A 159 9.47 4.59 6.73
C HIS A 159 8.70 5.92 6.62
N ILE A 160 8.92 6.86 7.54
CA ILE A 160 8.29 8.19 7.49
C ILE A 160 8.66 8.90 6.18
N GLU A 161 9.93 8.90 5.79
CA GLU A 161 10.40 9.57 4.57
C GLU A 161 9.81 8.96 3.29
N LEU A 162 9.66 7.64 3.23
CA LEU A 162 9.02 6.94 2.11
C LEU A 162 7.56 7.39 1.97
N TYR A 163 6.77 7.33 3.05
CA TYR A 163 5.36 7.72 2.99
C TYR A 163 5.16 9.22 2.75
N GLN A 164 5.99 10.10 3.34
CA GLN A 164 5.94 11.53 3.06
C GLN A 164 6.11 11.82 1.57
N ARG A 165 7.15 11.25 0.96
CA ARG A 165 7.42 11.38 -0.47
C ARG A 165 6.27 10.83 -1.31
N GLY A 166 5.75 9.66 -0.94
CA GLY A 166 4.64 9.00 -1.64
C GLY A 166 3.37 9.85 -1.64
N ILE A 167 2.97 10.35 -0.46
CA ILE A 167 1.80 11.21 -0.30
C ILE A 167 1.98 12.51 -1.10
N GLU A 168 3.14 13.16 -1.02
CA GLU A 168 3.41 14.40 -1.76
C GLU A 168 3.30 14.23 -3.27
N ARG A 169 3.70 13.07 -3.82
CA ARG A 169 3.55 12.77 -5.25
C ARG A 169 2.09 12.66 -5.64
N VAL A 170 1.30 11.89 -4.89
CA VAL A 170 -0.12 11.69 -5.21
C VAL A 170 -0.89 13.00 -5.05
N VAL A 171 -0.61 13.78 -4.00
CA VAL A 171 -1.24 15.10 -3.80
C VAL A 171 -0.99 16.04 -4.99
N LYS A 172 0.18 16.00 -5.63
CA LYS A 172 0.45 16.84 -6.82
C LYS A 172 -0.38 16.43 -8.05
N VAL A 173 -0.90 15.21 -8.07
CA VAL A 173 -1.67 14.66 -9.19
C VAL A 173 -3.17 14.73 -8.91
N ASP A 174 -3.59 14.34 -7.70
CA ASP A 174 -4.99 14.25 -7.30
C ASP A 174 -5.13 14.44 -5.77
N HIS A 175 -5.84 15.49 -5.36
CA HIS A 175 -6.05 15.83 -3.95
C HIS A 175 -6.90 14.80 -3.19
N TYR A 176 -7.88 14.18 -3.84
CA TYR A 176 -8.75 13.18 -3.22
C TYR A 176 -7.96 11.88 -2.99
N ALA A 177 -7.21 11.44 -3.99
CA ALA A 177 -6.34 10.28 -3.87
C ALA A 177 -5.25 10.53 -2.81
N GLY A 178 -4.62 11.70 -2.83
CA GLY A 178 -3.61 12.08 -1.85
C GLY A 178 -4.14 12.12 -0.41
N LEU A 179 -5.40 12.56 -0.24
CA LEU A 179 -6.08 12.50 1.06
C LEU A 179 -6.27 11.04 1.52
N LEU A 180 -6.75 10.15 0.65
CA LEU A 180 -6.92 8.74 1.00
C LEU A 180 -5.60 8.04 1.35
N VAL A 181 -4.53 8.28 0.58
CA VAL A 181 -3.20 7.72 0.88
C VAL A 181 -2.67 8.26 2.22
N SER A 182 -2.90 9.54 2.52
CA SER A 182 -2.55 10.12 3.82
C SER A 182 -3.35 9.48 4.98
N MET A 183 -4.65 9.23 4.78
CA MET A 183 -5.50 8.55 5.77
C MET A 183 -5.05 7.11 5.99
N HIS A 184 -4.72 6.39 4.92
CA HIS A 184 -4.18 5.03 4.98
C HIS A 184 -2.85 4.99 5.75
N CYS A 185 -1.89 5.86 5.40
CA CYS A 185 -0.62 5.98 6.12
C CYS A 185 -0.81 6.24 7.61
N LEU A 186 -1.74 7.12 7.99
CA LEU A 186 -2.05 7.38 9.40
C LEU A 186 -2.58 6.12 10.11
N GLY A 187 -3.36 5.30 9.41
CA GLY A 187 -3.87 4.01 9.90
C GLY A 187 -2.77 2.99 10.19
N LEU A 188 -1.66 3.00 9.44
CA LEU A 188 -0.53 2.08 9.65
C LEU A 188 0.14 2.22 11.03
N TYR A 189 -0.06 3.35 11.72
CA TYR A 189 0.46 3.60 13.07
C TYR A 189 -0.55 3.31 14.18
N ASP A 190 -1.77 2.87 13.83
CA ASP A 190 -2.82 2.53 14.78
C ASP A 190 -2.88 1.02 15.03
N ARG A 191 -2.45 0.61 16.23
CA ARG A 191 -2.43 -0.81 16.63
C ARG A 191 -3.80 -1.47 16.66
N THR A 192 -4.88 -0.69 16.78
CA THR A 192 -6.25 -1.24 16.77
C THR A 192 -6.68 -1.70 15.39
N ARG A 193 -5.99 -1.23 14.34
CA ARG A 193 -6.25 -1.61 12.94
C ARG A 193 -5.43 -2.81 12.47
N ALA A 194 -4.59 -3.39 13.32
CA ALA A 194 -3.77 -4.55 12.99
C ALA A 194 -4.51 -5.86 13.28
N THR A 195 -5.54 -6.19 12.48
CA THR A 195 -6.47 -7.29 12.77
C THR A 195 -6.10 -8.63 12.13
N MET A 196 -5.21 -8.65 11.13
CA MET A 196 -4.79 -9.90 10.46
C MET A 196 -3.47 -10.45 11.02
N PRO A 197 -3.37 -11.77 11.31
CA PRO A 197 -2.10 -12.40 11.69
C PRO A 197 -1.01 -12.19 10.62
N GLY A 198 0.20 -11.82 11.05
CA GLY A 198 1.29 -11.45 10.13
C GLY A 198 1.25 -9.97 9.68
N PHE A 199 0.17 -9.25 9.96
CA PHE A 199 0.03 -7.82 9.74
C PHE A 199 0.04 -7.10 11.09
N SER A 200 1.04 -6.25 11.29
CA SER A 200 1.10 -5.40 12.48
C SER A 200 1.18 -3.95 12.05
N ALA A 201 0.49 -3.08 12.80
CA ALA A 201 0.82 -1.66 12.79
C ALA A 201 2.32 -1.49 13.03
N LYS A 202 2.87 -0.39 12.50
CA LYS A 202 4.28 -0.09 12.61
C LYS A 202 4.71 -0.15 14.08
N TYR A 203 5.66 -1.01 14.39
CA TYR A 203 6.21 -1.11 15.73
C TYR A 203 7.09 0.10 16.01
N ILE A 204 6.74 0.87 17.06
CA ILE A 204 7.45 2.10 17.44
C ILE A 204 8.21 1.87 18.73
N LYS A 205 9.54 2.07 18.68
CA LYS A 205 10.36 2.01 19.90
C LYS A 205 10.09 3.23 20.76
N ALA A 206 10.19 3.10 22.08
CA ALA A 206 9.86 4.18 23.02
C ALA A 206 10.55 5.52 22.70
N HIS A 207 11.83 5.50 22.29
CA HIS A 207 12.60 6.69 21.93
C HIS A 207 12.23 7.29 20.55
N GLU A 208 11.49 6.57 19.72
CA GLU A 208 10.99 7.04 18.41
C GLU A 208 9.60 7.68 18.53
N SER A 209 8.94 7.57 19.68
CA SER A 209 7.55 8.03 19.86
C SER A 209 7.35 9.50 19.52
N GLN A 210 8.33 10.37 19.86
CA GLN A 210 8.21 11.80 19.61
C GLN A 210 8.22 12.11 18.10
N VAL A 211 9.17 11.55 17.34
CA VAL A 211 9.27 11.80 15.90
C VAL A 211 8.03 11.27 15.16
N VAL A 212 7.49 10.12 15.59
CA VAL A 212 6.24 9.58 15.04
C VAL A 212 5.06 10.48 15.35
N ASN A 213 4.93 10.95 16.59
CA ASN A 213 3.84 11.85 16.96
C ASN A 213 3.87 13.15 16.14
N ASP A 214 5.04 13.76 15.95
CA ASP A 214 5.20 14.98 15.16
C ASP A 214 4.82 14.76 13.69
N PHE A 215 5.23 13.61 13.12
CA PHE A 215 4.83 13.20 11.78
C PHE A 215 3.31 13.02 11.65
N LEU A 216 2.68 12.29 12.57
CA LEU A 216 1.23 12.07 12.55
C LEU A 216 0.43 13.37 12.71
N GLN A 217 0.93 14.34 13.49
CA GLN A 217 0.30 15.67 13.56
C GLN A 217 0.43 16.43 12.23
N THR A 218 1.57 16.32 11.55
CA THR A 218 1.76 16.92 10.23
C THR A 218 0.81 16.32 9.19
N LEU A 219 0.63 14.99 9.19
CA LEU A 219 -0.36 14.33 8.33
C LEU A 219 -1.78 14.83 8.62
N ARG A 220 -2.19 14.90 9.89
CA ARG A 220 -3.53 15.41 10.25
C ARG A 220 -3.77 16.83 9.75
N LEU A 221 -2.78 17.71 9.88
CA LEU A 221 -2.87 19.08 9.37
C LEU A 221 -2.94 19.13 7.84
N GLN A 222 -2.18 18.28 7.15
CA GLN A 222 -2.25 18.14 5.69
C GLN A 222 -3.64 17.64 5.24
N GLN A 223 -4.19 16.62 5.91
CA GLN A 223 -5.53 16.10 5.63
C GLN A 223 -6.60 17.16 5.81
N LEU A 224 -6.52 17.99 6.86
CA LEU A 224 -7.46 19.10 7.06
C LEU A 224 -7.41 20.11 5.91
N ARG A 225 -6.21 20.44 5.40
CA ARG A 225 -6.05 21.35 4.25
C ARG A 225 -6.64 20.75 2.98
N LEU A 226 -6.31 19.48 2.67
CA LEU A 226 -6.87 18.77 1.53
C LEU A 226 -8.40 18.70 1.58
N LYS A 227 -8.98 18.43 2.76
CA LYS A 227 -10.43 18.44 2.96
C LYS A 227 -11.05 19.82 2.69
N VAL A 228 -10.37 20.91 3.05
CA VAL A 228 -10.83 22.28 2.73
C VAL A 228 -10.78 22.53 1.22
N ASP A 229 -9.68 22.17 0.56
CA ASP A 229 -9.52 22.37 -0.89
C ASP A 229 -10.56 21.56 -1.69
N LEU A 230 -10.79 20.30 -1.31
CA LEU A 230 -11.78 19.43 -1.95
C LEU A 230 -13.22 19.92 -1.76
N ARG A 231 -13.54 20.53 -0.61
CA ARG A 231 -14.87 21.14 -0.37
C ARG A 231 -15.11 22.38 -1.23
N ALA A 232 -14.04 23.09 -1.59
CA ALA A 232 -14.11 24.25 -2.45
C ALA A 232 -14.20 23.87 -3.95
N ASP A 233 -13.77 22.67 -4.33
CA ASP A 233 -13.88 22.16 -5.70
C ASP A 233 -15.30 21.67 -6.02
N PRO A 234 -16.03 22.29 -6.97
CA PRO A 234 -17.38 21.89 -7.35
C PRO A 234 -17.52 20.43 -7.81
N LYS A 235 -16.45 19.83 -8.34
CA LYS A 235 -16.44 18.42 -8.79
C LYS A 235 -16.24 17.44 -7.64
N MET A 236 -15.60 17.87 -6.55
CA MET A 236 -15.19 16.99 -5.46
C MET A 236 -16.03 17.15 -4.19
N LYS A 237 -16.66 18.32 -3.99
CA LYS A 237 -17.37 18.68 -2.74
C LYS A 237 -18.33 17.59 -2.25
N ASP A 238 -19.02 16.89 -3.15
CA ASP A 238 -20.04 15.90 -2.81
C ASP A 238 -19.43 14.59 -2.27
N PHE A 239 -18.12 14.40 -2.41
CA PHE A 239 -17.35 13.24 -1.89
C PHE A 239 -16.56 13.56 -0.61
N THR A 240 -16.78 14.73 0.00
CA THR A 240 -16.00 15.21 1.16
C THR A 240 -16.68 15.01 2.51
N ASP A 241 -17.84 14.34 2.53
CA ASP A 241 -18.48 13.92 3.77
C ASP A 241 -17.56 12.95 4.54
N GLU A 242 -17.54 13.08 5.87
CA GLU A 242 -16.59 12.32 6.68
C GLU A 242 -16.87 10.82 6.63
N LYS A 243 -18.15 10.40 6.58
CA LYS A 243 -18.50 8.98 6.44
C LYS A 243 -18.12 8.45 5.07
N TRP A 244 -18.26 9.29 4.04
CA TRP A 244 -17.83 8.95 2.68
C TRP A 244 -16.32 8.69 2.60
N LEU A 245 -15.53 9.62 3.11
CA LEU A 245 -14.07 9.52 3.16
C LEU A 245 -13.63 8.32 4.00
N GLN A 246 -14.24 8.11 5.17
CA GLN A 246 -13.92 6.98 6.04
C GLN A 246 -14.23 5.64 5.38
N ALA A 247 -15.38 5.52 4.69
CA ALA A 247 -15.74 4.30 3.98
C ALA A 247 -14.72 3.98 2.86
N ASN A 248 -14.26 5.01 2.13
CA ASN A 248 -13.23 4.81 1.11
C ASN A 248 -11.85 4.51 1.71
N ALA A 249 -11.47 5.13 2.83
CA ALA A 249 -10.22 4.79 3.51
C ALA A 249 -10.20 3.33 4.01
N LEU A 250 -11.32 2.84 4.55
CA LEU A 250 -11.47 1.45 4.97
C LEU A 250 -11.48 0.46 3.80
N ARG A 251 -12.10 0.82 2.67
CA ARG A 251 -12.01 0.01 1.43
C ARG A 251 -10.58 -0.06 0.91
N LEU A 252 -9.85 1.06 0.90
CA LEU A 252 -8.44 1.08 0.51
C LEU A 252 -7.62 0.13 1.39
N GLU A 253 -7.82 0.17 2.71
CA GLU A 253 -7.14 -0.75 3.63
C GLU A 253 -7.53 -2.22 3.40
N ALA A 254 -8.80 -2.51 3.11
CA ALA A 254 -9.22 -3.87 2.77
C ALA A 254 -8.56 -4.38 1.47
N LEU A 255 -8.39 -3.51 0.47
CA LEU A 255 -7.73 -3.85 -0.78
C LEU A 255 -6.22 -4.00 -0.62
N ASP A 256 -5.58 -3.17 0.20
CA ASP A 256 -4.18 -3.33 0.59
C ASP A 256 -3.95 -4.71 1.25
N ARG A 257 -4.73 -5.02 2.30
CA ARG A 257 -4.69 -6.33 2.97
C ARG A 257 -4.92 -7.50 2.02
N LEU A 258 -5.88 -7.39 1.10
CA LEU A 258 -6.14 -8.42 0.09
C LEU A 258 -4.94 -8.59 -0.86
N SER A 259 -4.31 -7.50 -1.30
CA SER A 259 -3.12 -7.57 -2.15
C SER A 259 -1.96 -8.25 -1.43
N LEU A 260 -1.72 -7.90 -0.18
CA LEU A 260 -0.67 -8.46 0.66
C LEU A 260 -0.92 -9.93 1.00
N TYR A 261 -2.18 -10.35 1.16
CA TYR A 261 -2.55 -11.77 1.34
C TYR A 261 -2.00 -12.66 0.20
N PHE A 262 -2.02 -12.19 -1.05
CA PHE A 262 -1.41 -12.91 -2.18
C PHE A 262 0.12 -12.78 -2.25
N CYS A 263 0.72 -11.84 -1.51
CA CYS A 263 2.15 -11.53 -1.60
C CYS A 263 3.00 -12.08 -0.46
N ILE A 264 2.49 -12.16 0.77
CA ILE A 264 3.33 -12.40 1.96
C ILE A 264 3.75 -13.86 2.15
N GLY A 265 2.98 -14.84 1.64
CA GLY A 265 3.37 -16.23 1.84
C GLY A 265 2.39 -17.25 1.31
N GLN A 266 2.36 -18.40 1.98
CA GLN A 266 1.44 -19.49 1.66
C GLN A 266 0.00 -19.05 1.91
N LEU A 267 -0.89 -19.39 0.99
CA LEU A 267 -2.30 -19.09 1.12
C LEU A 267 -2.90 -19.93 2.25
N GLU A 268 -3.47 -19.25 3.24
CA GLU A 268 -4.18 -19.83 4.37
C GLU A 268 -5.58 -19.22 4.48
N GLY A 269 -6.46 -19.84 5.27
CA GLY A 269 -7.76 -19.25 5.56
C GLY A 269 -7.60 -17.92 6.30
N ALA A 270 -8.26 -16.86 5.83
CA ALA A 270 -8.15 -15.53 6.41
C ALA A 270 -9.47 -14.76 6.33
N THR A 271 -9.63 -13.78 7.21
CA THR A 271 -10.76 -12.85 7.20
C THR A 271 -10.25 -11.42 7.18
N ILE A 272 -10.77 -10.61 6.27
CA ILE A 272 -10.61 -9.14 6.27
C ILE A 272 -11.93 -8.57 6.80
N ASP A 273 -11.90 -8.06 8.01
CA ASP A 273 -13.07 -7.66 8.79
C ASP A 273 -13.55 -6.24 8.47
N ALA A 274 -14.84 -5.98 8.75
CA ALA A 274 -15.46 -4.65 8.75
C ALA A 274 -15.27 -3.86 7.43
N VAL A 275 -15.36 -4.54 6.28
CA VAL A 275 -15.21 -3.91 4.97
C VAL A 275 -16.51 -3.19 4.57
N PRO A 276 -16.48 -1.88 4.26
CA PRO A 276 -17.69 -1.16 3.87
C PRO A 276 -18.28 -1.65 2.55
N ALA A 277 -19.47 -2.25 2.61
CA ALA A 277 -20.21 -2.70 1.43
C ALA A 277 -20.87 -1.53 0.69
N ASP A 278 -21.23 -0.45 1.39
CA ASP A 278 -21.84 0.75 0.80
C ASP A 278 -21.49 2.02 1.59
N TYR A 279 -22.10 3.16 1.22
CA TYR A 279 -21.92 4.44 1.89
C TYR A 279 -22.97 4.71 2.98
N HIS A 280 -23.82 3.73 3.29
CA HIS A 280 -24.90 3.83 4.29
C HIS A 280 -24.56 3.15 5.62
N GLY A 281 -23.32 2.69 5.78
CA GLY A 281 -22.81 2.10 7.01
C GLY A 281 -22.96 0.58 7.08
N ARG A 282 -23.30 -0.09 5.97
CA ARG A 282 -23.24 -1.55 5.92
C ARG A 282 -21.80 -2.02 5.78
N GLU A 283 -21.37 -2.89 6.68
CA GLU A 283 -20.06 -3.53 6.70
C GLU A 283 -20.22 -5.04 6.59
N VAL A 284 -19.21 -5.70 5.99
CA VAL A 284 -19.17 -7.15 5.84
C VAL A 284 -17.74 -7.65 6.03
N ASP A 285 -17.60 -8.91 6.45
CA ASP A 285 -16.32 -9.58 6.57
C ASP A 285 -16.03 -10.38 5.30
N TRP A 286 -14.88 -10.15 4.69
CA TRP A 286 -14.38 -10.88 3.53
C TRP A 286 -13.62 -12.13 3.98
N ASN A 287 -14.21 -13.30 3.74
CA ASN A 287 -13.62 -14.59 4.09
C ASN A 287 -12.91 -15.21 2.89
N LEU A 288 -11.61 -15.45 3.04
CA LEU A 288 -10.70 -16.02 2.05
C LEU A 288 -10.43 -17.48 2.41
N LEU A 289 -10.69 -18.40 1.48
CA LEU A 289 -10.31 -19.81 1.62
C LEU A 289 -9.45 -20.24 0.43
N PRO A 290 -8.24 -20.79 0.66
CA PRO A 290 -7.41 -21.34 -0.40
C PRO A 290 -8.02 -22.58 -1.06
N GLU A 291 -7.92 -22.66 -2.38
CA GLU A 291 -8.22 -23.82 -3.21
C GLU A 291 -6.94 -24.28 -3.92
N GLY A 292 -6.17 -25.14 -3.25
CA GLY A 292 -4.85 -25.54 -3.74
C GLY A 292 -3.81 -24.42 -3.60
N SER A 293 -2.85 -24.36 -4.52
CA SER A 293 -1.68 -23.46 -4.37
C SER A 293 -1.88 -22.06 -4.95
N ASN A 294 -2.79 -21.91 -5.92
CA ASN A 294 -2.89 -20.69 -6.73
C ASN A 294 -4.34 -20.20 -6.90
N ALA A 295 -5.32 -20.77 -6.21
CA ALA A 295 -6.70 -20.30 -6.27
C ALA A 295 -7.23 -20.01 -4.87
N VAL A 296 -8.14 -19.05 -4.78
CA VAL A 296 -8.76 -18.60 -3.52
C VAL A 296 -10.22 -18.28 -3.79
N THR A 297 -11.11 -18.76 -2.93
CA THR A 297 -12.49 -18.30 -2.88
C THR A 297 -12.63 -17.14 -1.91
N LEU A 298 -13.37 -16.12 -2.30
CA LEU A 298 -13.72 -14.97 -1.47
C LEU A 298 -15.24 -14.88 -1.32
N GLU A 299 -15.71 -14.81 -0.07
CA GLU A 299 -17.12 -14.59 0.24
C GLU A 299 -17.31 -13.56 1.36
N PRO A 300 -18.23 -12.58 1.19
CA PRO A 300 -18.96 -12.22 -0.03
C PRO A 300 -18.03 -11.71 -1.14
N TYR A 301 -18.34 -12.02 -2.41
CA TYR A 301 -17.51 -11.65 -3.55
C TYR A 301 -17.80 -10.20 -4.02
N PRO A 302 -16.84 -9.27 -3.95
CA PRO A 302 -17.11 -7.85 -4.13
C PRO A 302 -16.82 -7.33 -5.55
N PHE A 303 -16.29 -8.19 -6.43
CA PHE A 303 -15.84 -7.78 -7.75
C PHE A 303 -16.88 -8.05 -8.84
N ARG A 304 -16.84 -7.25 -9.90
CA ARG A 304 -17.76 -7.33 -11.04
C ARG A 304 -17.50 -8.49 -12.00
N ARG A 305 -16.31 -9.11 -11.95
CA ARG A 305 -15.93 -10.26 -12.78
C ARG A 305 -15.59 -11.43 -11.89
N ASP A 306 -16.08 -12.61 -12.24
CA ASP A 306 -15.76 -13.89 -11.59
C ASP A 306 -15.45 -14.94 -12.67
N PRO A 307 -14.26 -15.56 -12.67
CA PRO A 307 -13.15 -15.31 -11.76
C PRO A 307 -12.36 -14.03 -12.09
N LEU A 308 -11.58 -13.55 -11.11
CA LEU A 308 -10.48 -12.63 -11.36
C LEU A 308 -9.17 -13.40 -11.48
N GLU A 309 -8.51 -13.26 -12.62
CA GLU A 309 -7.15 -13.77 -12.83
C GLU A 309 -6.14 -12.67 -12.49
N ILE A 310 -5.26 -12.97 -11.55
CA ILE A 310 -4.30 -12.04 -10.96
C ILE A 310 -2.89 -12.48 -11.35
N SER A 311 -2.03 -11.51 -11.65
CA SER A 311 -0.61 -11.74 -11.89
C SER A 311 0.24 -10.68 -11.20
N ILE A 312 1.26 -11.11 -10.46
CA ILE A 312 2.19 -10.24 -9.73
C ILE A 312 3.61 -10.56 -10.19
N LEU A 313 4.41 -9.53 -10.44
CA LEU A 313 5.82 -9.72 -10.78
C LEU A 313 6.63 -9.99 -9.52
N ALA A 314 7.52 -10.97 -9.61
CA ALA A 314 8.43 -11.33 -8.54
C ALA A 314 9.82 -11.65 -9.09
N ARG A 315 10.83 -11.59 -8.22
CA ARG A 315 12.19 -12.09 -8.50
C ARG A 315 12.54 -13.21 -7.55
N ARG A 316 13.30 -14.18 -8.04
CA ARG A 316 13.80 -15.30 -7.23
C ARG A 316 15.31 -15.19 -7.07
N ILE A 317 15.80 -15.15 -5.84
CA ILE A 317 17.22 -15.12 -5.51
C ILE A 317 17.58 -16.24 -4.53
N PRO A 318 18.84 -16.69 -4.45
CA PRO A 318 19.25 -17.72 -3.49
C PRO A 318 19.03 -17.27 -2.04
N ARG A 319 18.52 -18.16 -1.18
CA ARG A 319 18.40 -17.91 0.26
C ARG A 319 19.74 -18.17 0.93
N ARG A 320 20.58 -17.13 0.98
CA ARG A 320 21.89 -17.15 1.63
C ARG A 320 22.16 -15.84 2.36
N ARG A 321 23.18 -15.86 3.21
CA ARG A 321 23.76 -14.62 3.73
C ARG A 321 24.50 -13.90 2.61
N TYR A 322 24.30 -12.59 2.53
CA TYR A 322 24.98 -11.71 1.59
C TYR A 322 26.14 -11.01 2.29
N SER A 323 27.25 -10.75 1.59
CA SER A 323 28.43 -10.12 2.23
C SER A 323 28.21 -8.66 2.56
N ASP A 324 27.46 -7.97 1.71
CA ASP A 324 27.17 -6.54 1.74
C ASP A 324 25.97 -6.22 0.82
N ASP A 325 25.54 -4.96 0.82
CA ASP A 325 24.46 -4.47 -0.04
C ASP A 325 24.75 -4.68 -1.53
N GLY A 326 26.01 -4.57 -1.96
CA GLY A 326 26.41 -4.73 -3.36
C GLY A 326 26.25 -6.15 -3.87
N ASP A 327 26.53 -7.15 -3.03
CA ASP A 327 26.28 -8.57 -3.32
C ASP A 327 24.78 -8.85 -3.52
N LEU A 328 23.93 -8.34 -2.63
CA LEU A 328 22.47 -8.43 -2.78
C LEU A 328 22.01 -7.74 -4.08
N GLN A 329 22.39 -6.48 -4.29
CA GLN A 329 21.96 -5.68 -5.42
C GLN A 329 22.39 -6.30 -6.76
N LYS A 330 23.62 -6.82 -6.83
CA LYS A 330 24.10 -7.55 -8.02
C LYS A 330 23.29 -8.82 -8.26
N THR A 331 23.07 -9.63 -7.21
CA THR A 331 22.28 -10.86 -7.31
C THR A 331 20.85 -10.56 -7.78
N LEU A 332 20.24 -9.52 -7.21
CA LEU A 332 18.88 -9.09 -7.52
C LEU A 332 18.74 -8.47 -8.92
N GLY A 333 19.75 -7.71 -9.36
CA GLY A 333 19.80 -7.12 -10.71
C GLY A 333 20.00 -8.16 -11.82
N GLN A 334 20.59 -9.32 -11.49
CA GLN A 334 20.76 -10.45 -12.42
C GLN A 334 19.57 -11.41 -12.43
N ALA A 335 18.70 -11.38 -11.41
CA ALA A 335 17.55 -12.25 -11.31
C ALA A 335 16.42 -11.80 -12.27
N PRO A 336 15.94 -12.66 -13.18
CA PRO A 336 14.84 -12.31 -14.07
C PRO A 336 13.53 -12.21 -13.28
N TYR A 337 12.65 -11.34 -13.76
CA TYR A 337 11.28 -11.30 -13.30
C TYR A 337 10.50 -12.54 -13.78
N PHE A 338 9.63 -13.05 -12.93
CA PHE A 338 8.63 -14.05 -13.29
C PHE A 338 7.27 -13.66 -12.70
N ALA A 339 6.20 -14.19 -13.28
CA ALA A 339 4.84 -13.93 -12.82
C ALA A 339 4.39 -14.99 -11.81
N LEU A 340 3.95 -14.54 -10.64
CA LEU A 340 3.08 -15.31 -9.74
C LEU A 340 1.64 -15.13 -10.23
N LYS A 341 0.93 -16.23 -10.47
CA LYS A 341 -0.44 -16.21 -11.00
C LYS A 341 -1.41 -16.80 -10.00
N PHE A 342 -2.51 -16.11 -9.77
CA PHE A 342 -3.56 -16.53 -8.86
C PHE A 342 -4.93 -16.38 -9.52
N THR A 343 -5.89 -17.19 -9.08
CA THR A 343 -7.29 -17.04 -9.46
C THR A 343 -8.14 -16.78 -8.22
N LEU A 344 -8.89 -15.67 -8.21
CA LEU A 344 -9.81 -15.29 -7.14
C LEU A 344 -11.26 -15.47 -7.61
N ARG A 345 -11.99 -16.39 -6.98
CA ARG A 345 -13.35 -16.79 -7.37
C ARG A 345 -14.38 -16.45 -6.31
N ALA A 346 -15.64 -16.35 -6.69
CA ALA A 346 -16.72 -16.29 -5.72
C ALA A 346 -16.83 -17.60 -4.91
N GLY A 347 -17.09 -17.49 -3.61
CA GLY A 347 -17.42 -18.64 -2.77
C GLY A 347 -18.66 -19.40 -3.27
N GLY A 348 -18.55 -20.71 -3.40
CA GLY A 348 -19.68 -21.58 -3.75
C GLY A 348 -20.76 -21.63 -2.65
N ALA A 349 -21.94 -22.19 -2.98
CA ALA A 349 -23.07 -22.31 -2.04
C ALA A 349 -22.75 -23.05 -0.73
N HIS A 350 -21.66 -23.84 -0.69
CA HIS A 350 -21.22 -24.59 0.49
C HIS A 350 -20.64 -23.70 1.62
N MET A 351 -20.07 -22.53 1.32
CA MET A 351 -19.58 -21.60 2.36
C MET A 351 -20.71 -20.81 3.04
N ARG A 352 -21.81 -20.52 2.33
CA ARG A 352 -23.02 -19.87 2.87
C ARG A 352 -23.67 -20.63 4.03
N ALA A 353 -23.46 -21.94 4.12
CA ALA A 353 -23.99 -22.79 5.19
C ALA A 353 -23.17 -22.70 6.48
N HIS A 354 -21.86 -22.42 6.40
CA HIS A 354 -20.99 -22.32 7.57
C HIS A 354 -20.96 -20.91 8.19
N ALA A 355 -21.28 -19.85 7.43
CA ALA A 355 -21.42 -18.49 7.97
C ALA A 355 -22.74 -18.24 8.72
N ARG A 356 -23.66 -19.22 8.76
CA ARG A 356 -24.99 -19.13 9.42
C ARG A 356 -25.13 -20.02 10.66
N ALA A 357 -24.07 -20.72 11.07
CA ALA A 357 -24.02 -21.55 12.28
C ALA A 357 -23.08 -20.90 13.29
#